data_AF-A0A2D8G7R0-F1
#
_entry.id   AF-A0A2D8G7R0-F1
#
_cell.length_a   1.000
_cell.length_b   1.000
_cell.length_c   1.000
_cell.angle_alpha   90.00
_cell.angle_beta   90.00
_cell.angle_gamma   90.00
#
_symmetry.space_group_name_H-M   'P 1'
#
loop_
_entity.id
_entity.type
_entity.pdbx_description
1 polymer ?
#
loop_
_entity_poly.entity_id
_entity_poly.type
_entity_poly.pdbx_seq_one_letter_code
_entity_poly.pdbx_strand_id
1 'polypeptide(L)'
;MLNHSFLTAPLRCGATVLDLGASTAEFSHRIALAHHVNCHAFEAHPANFAAIVENERVTKHNFLVGAHSEGSLEVAEHENGFAWVSAGLSNTGMETGGSFTVQNISLGKILKKTGVEYISLVKVDIEGGEFDFFAGASDEEILRCEQFTIEFHDFIDPRLAPKVKVVRERLEGLGYRWLRFSQHTQGDVLVVKTEVLPSLWFLYFAITKYGGGFSRILTRLRPWNRKQHGGRYR
;
A
#
# COMPACT_ATOMS: atom_id res chain seq x y z
N MET A 1 13.00 -2.91 -3.76
CA MET A 1 12.71 -1.69 -2.97
C MET A 1 11.26 -1.80 -2.55
N LEU A 2 10.89 -1.55 -1.29
CA LEU A 2 9.45 -1.50 -0.95
C LEU A 2 8.92 -0.27 -1.67
N ASN A 3 8.00 -0.41 -2.62
CA ASN A 3 7.46 0.70 -3.43
C ASN A 3 6.51 1.62 -2.63
N HIS A 4 6.50 1.51 -1.30
CA HIS A 4 5.60 2.21 -0.40
C HIS A 4 6.38 3.14 0.53
N SER A 5 6.02 4.41 0.53
CA SER A 5 6.54 5.40 1.46
C SER A 5 5.76 5.36 2.79
N PHE A 6 6.47 5.37 3.92
CA PHE A 6 5.90 5.47 5.27
C PHE A 6 6.86 6.16 6.25
N LEU A 7 6.36 6.63 7.38
CA LEU A 7 7.17 7.10 8.50
C LEU A 7 7.55 5.93 9.41
N THR A 8 8.81 5.90 9.82
CA THR A 8 9.31 4.88 10.74
C THR A 8 9.08 5.23 12.21
N ALA A 9 8.91 6.51 12.55
CA ALA A 9 8.70 6.95 13.94
C ALA A 9 7.48 6.29 14.62
N PRO A 10 6.33 6.11 13.94
CA PRO A 10 5.19 5.38 14.52
C PRO A 10 5.42 3.85 14.63
N LEU A 11 6.40 3.28 13.92
CA LEU A 11 6.67 1.84 13.89
C LEU A 11 7.53 1.38 15.09
N ARG A 12 7.01 1.56 16.30
CA ARG A 12 7.62 1.07 17.54
C ARG A 12 7.56 -0.46 17.64
N CYS A 13 8.44 -1.06 18.43
CA CYS A 13 8.42 -2.50 18.71
C CYS A 13 7.03 -2.93 19.22
N GLY A 14 6.47 -3.97 18.61
CA GLY A 14 5.13 -4.49 18.92
C GLY A 14 3.95 -3.68 18.34
N ALA A 15 4.21 -2.61 17.57
CA ALA A 15 3.15 -1.90 16.88
C ALA A 15 2.45 -2.78 15.84
N THR A 16 1.21 -2.44 15.49
CA THR A 16 0.44 -3.20 14.50
C THR A 16 0.54 -2.56 13.12
N VAL A 17 0.73 -3.42 12.11
CA VAL A 17 0.68 -3.08 10.69
C VAL A 17 -0.36 -3.93 10.00
N LEU A 18 -1.22 -3.30 9.19
CA LEU A 18 -2.10 -4.01 8.26
C LEU A 18 -1.50 -3.94 6.85
N ASP A 19 -1.40 -5.08 6.19
CA ASP A 19 -0.95 -5.21 4.80
C ASP A 19 -2.12 -5.70 3.97
N LEU A 20 -2.84 -4.78 3.32
CA LEU A 20 -4.03 -5.06 2.53
C LEU A 20 -3.62 -5.27 1.07
N GLY A 21 -3.96 -6.43 0.51
CA GLY A 21 -3.42 -6.92 -0.76
C GLY A 21 -1.96 -7.33 -0.59
N ALA A 22 -1.74 -8.28 0.31
CA ALA A 22 -0.41 -8.64 0.75
C ALA A 22 0.40 -9.41 -0.31
N SER A 23 -0.24 -9.95 -1.36
CA SER A 23 0.37 -10.88 -2.31
C SER A 23 1.05 -12.04 -1.54
N THR A 24 2.37 -12.16 -1.61
CA THR A 24 3.15 -13.17 -0.87
C THR A 24 3.68 -12.66 0.48
N ALA A 25 3.18 -11.51 0.96
CA ALA A 25 3.52 -10.85 2.21
C ALA A 25 5.00 -10.41 2.36
N GLU A 26 5.71 -10.14 1.25
CA GLU A 26 7.09 -9.64 1.29
C GLU A 26 7.20 -8.35 2.13
N PHE A 27 6.24 -7.44 1.97
CA PHE A 27 6.18 -6.20 2.74
C PHE A 27 6.08 -6.48 4.25
N SER A 28 5.09 -7.29 4.64
CA SER A 28 4.89 -7.71 6.03
C SER A 28 6.15 -8.36 6.65
N HIS A 29 6.80 -9.29 5.96
CA HIS A 29 8.01 -9.93 6.46
C HIS A 29 9.15 -8.95 6.69
N ARG A 30 9.36 -8.03 5.75
CA ARG A 30 10.47 -7.07 5.82
C ARG A 30 10.25 -6.02 6.89
N ILE A 31 9.03 -5.50 7.02
CA ILE A 31 8.72 -4.49 8.04
C ILE A 31 8.71 -5.09 9.45
N ALA A 32 8.18 -6.31 9.61
CA ALA A 32 8.22 -7.05 10.87
C ALA A 32 9.67 -7.30 11.32
N LEU A 33 10.56 -7.70 10.40
CA LEU A 33 11.97 -7.93 10.71
C LEU A 33 12.70 -6.62 11.07
N ALA A 34 12.46 -5.54 10.33
CA ALA A 34 13.18 -4.28 10.50
C ALA A 34 12.75 -3.50 11.75
N HIS A 35 11.47 -3.59 12.12
CA HIS A 35 10.87 -2.75 13.17
C HIS A 35 10.28 -3.54 14.35
N HIS A 36 10.35 -4.88 14.32
CA HIS A 36 9.77 -5.76 15.34
C HIS A 36 8.26 -5.52 15.55
N VAL A 37 7.53 -5.21 14.47
CA VAL A 37 6.08 -4.97 14.46
C VAL A 37 5.30 -6.25 14.22
N ASN A 38 4.01 -6.25 14.57
CA ASN A 38 3.06 -7.32 14.29
C ASN A 38 2.26 -6.98 13.04
N CYS A 39 2.32 -7.84 12.02
CA CYS A 39 1.68 -7.67 10.73
C CYS A 39 0.48 -8.59 10.59
N HIS A 40 -0.64 -8.03 10.12
CA HIS A 40 -1.76 -8.80 9.59
C HIS A 40 -1.82 -8.62 8.08
N ALA A 41 -1.50 -9.69 7.36
CA ALA A 41 -1.49 -9.75 5.90
C ALA A 41 -2.83 -10.24 5.37
N PHE A 42 -3.54 -9.41 4.60
CA PHE A 42 -4.83 -9.74 3.98
C PHE A 42 -4.62 -9.98 2.48
N GLU A 43 -4.95 -11.17 2.02
CA GLU A 43 -4.80 -11.57 0.62
C GLU A 43 -6.03 -12.34 0.15
N ALA A 44 -6.61 -11.93 -0.97
CA ALA A 44 -7.80 -12.54 -1.54
C ALA A 44 -7.46 -13.80 -2.36
N HIS A 45 -6.40 -13.72 -3.17
CA HIS A 45 -6.04 -14.75 -4.13
C HIS A 45 -5.57 -16.03 -3.44
N PRO A 46 -6.18 -17.19 -3.71
CA PRO A 46 -5.90 -18.42 -2.97
C PRO A 46 -4.44 -18.89 -3.12
N ALA A 47 -3.85 -18.78 -4.31
CA ALA A 47 -2.45 -19.17 -4.52
C ALA A 47 -1.46 -18.28 -3.76
N ASN A 48 -1.65 -16.96 -3.80
CA ASN A 48 -0.81 -16.00 -3.06
C ASN A 48 -0.97 -16.20 -1.55
N PHE A 49 -2.22 -16.33 -1.08
CA PHE A 49 -2.52 -16.61 0.33
C PHE A 49 -1.85 -17.92 0.81
N ALA A 50 -1.86 -18.97 -0.01
CA ALA A 50 -1.18 -20.22 0.31
C ALA A 50 0.34 -20.04 0.41
N ALA A 51 0.93 -19.17 -0.41
CA ALA A 51 2.36 -18.87 -0.43
C ALA A 51 2.84 -18.01 0.76
N ILE A 52 1.94 -17.29 1.45
CA ILE A 52 2.31 -16.54 2.65
C ILE A 52 2.75 -17.49 3.77
N VAL A 53 3.97 -17.29 4.27
CA VAL A 53 4.54 -18.02 5.41
C VAL A 53 4.24 -17.26 6.69
N GLU A 54 3.49 -17.86 7.61
CA GLU A 54 3.24 -17.22 8.92
C GLU A 54 4.44 -17.37 9.86
N ASN A 55 4.56 -16.44 10.80
CA ASN A 55 5.48 -16.51 11.93
C ASN A 55 4.94 -15.74 13.13
N GLU A 56 5.71 -15.63 14.21
CA GLU A 56 5.29 -14.94 15.45
C GLU A 56 4.87 -13.47 15.26
N ARG A 57 5.25 -12.83 14.16
CA ARG A 57 4.93 -11.43 13.83
C ARG A 57 4.14 -11.26 12.54
N VAL A 58 3.87 -12.31 11.77
CA VAL A 58 3.12 -12.21 10.51
C VAL A 58 2.00 -13.24 10.53
N THR A 59 0.77 -12.75 10.57
CA THR A 59 -0.45 -13.57 10.52
C THR A 59 -1.20 -13.28 9.23
N LYS A 60 -1.64 -14.31 8.52
CA LYS A 60 -2.35 -14.16 7.24
C LYS A 60 -3.86 -14.32 7.38
N HIS A 61 -4.61 -13.63 6.53
CA HIS A 61 -6.07 -13.66 6.48
C HIS A 61 -6.54 -13.73 5.03
N ASN A 62 -7.34 -14.75 4.68
CA ASN A 62 -7.87 -14.91 3.32
C ASN A 62 -9.19 -14.15 3.16
N PHE A 63 -9.09 -12.86 2.88
CA PHE A 63 -10.23 -11.99 2.64
C PHE A 63 -9.93 -11.02 1.51
N LEU A 64 -10.95 -10.70 0.74
CA LEU A 64 -10.98 -9.49 -0.06
C LEU A 64 -11.29 -8.31 0.87
N VAL A 65 -10.58 -7.19 0.69
CA VAL A 65 -10.78 -6.00 1.51
C VAL A 65 -11.55 -4.96 0.69
N GLY A 66 -12.67 -4.46 1.22
CA GLY A 66 -13.56 -3.56 0.48
C GLY A 66 -14.75 -3.06 1.28
N ALA A 67 -15.71 -2.44 0.59
CA ALA A 67 -16.91 -1.85 1.19
C ALA A 67 -17.91 -2.89 1.74
N HIS A 68 -18.87 -2.42 2.54
CA HIS A 68 -19.84 -3.14 3.38
C HIS A 68 -20.72 -4.27 2.79
N SER A 69 -20.54 -4.76 1.57
CA SER A 69 -21.24 -5.98 1.14
C SER A 69 -20.56 -7.21 1.77
N GLU A 70 -21.01 -7.55 2.97
CA GLU A 70 -20.65 -8.81 3.63
C GLU A 70 -21.10 -9.99 2.76
N GLY A 71 -20.22 -10.97 2.59
CA GLY A 71 -20.52 -12.19 1.85
C GLY A 71 -19.38 -12.68 0.98
N SER A 72 -19.65 -13.80 0.32
CA SER A 72 -18.77 -14.33 -0.73
C SER A 72 -18.96 -13.52 -2.00
N LEU A 73 -17.86 -12.99 -2.52
CA LEU A 73 -17.83 -12.34 -3.82
C LEU A 73 -17.06 -13.22 -4.80
N GLU A 74 -17.55 -13.27 -6.03
CA GLU A 74 -16.80 -13.80 -7.15
C GLU A 74 -15.82 -12.72 -7.64
N VAL A 75 -14.56 -13.10 -7.69
CA VAL A 75 -13.42 -12.24 -8.04
C VAL A 75 -12.76 -12.86 -9.24
N ALA A 76 -12.52 -12.08 -10.28
CA ALA A 76 -11.85 -12.56 -11.47
C ALA A 76 -10.33 -12.50 -11.28
N GLU A 77 -9.68 -13.52 -11.81
CA GLU A 77 -8.24 -13.71 -11.75
C GLU A 77 -7.61 -13.15 -13.02
N HIS A 78 -6.53 -12.38 -12.84
CA HIS A 78 -5.65 -11.99 -13.94
C HIS A 78 -4.51 -13.00 -14.07
N GLU A 79 -3.98 -13.24 -15.28
CA GLU A 79 -2.88 -14.19 -15.54
C GLU A 79 -1.61 -13.99 -14.69
N ASN A 80 -1.47 -12.82 -14.04
CA ASN A 80 -0.34 -12.46 -13.20
C ASN A 80 -0.57 -12.76 -11.71
N GLY A 81 -1.68 -13.42 -11.34
CA GLY A 81 -2.02 -13.76 -9.94
C GLY A 81 -2.60 -12.60 -9.13
N PHE A 82 -3.04 -11.52 -9.79
CA PHE A 82 -3.77 -10.42 -9.17
C PHE A 82 -5.27 -10.63 -9.28
N ALA A 83 -6.02 -10.12 -8.30
CA ALA A 83 -7.44 -10.39 -8.13
C ALA A 83 -8.26 -9.10 -8.20
N TRP A 84 -9.28 -9.08 -9.07
CA TRP A 84 -10.13 -7.92 -9.33
C TRP A 84 -11.59 -8.31 -9.13
N VAL A 85 -12.38 -7.48 -8.44
CA VAL A 85 -13.81 -7.74 -8.29
C VAL A 85 -14.47 -7.80 -9.67
N SER A 86 -15.11 -8.94 -9.99
CA SER A 86 -15.64 -9.24 -11.33
C SER A 86 -16.62 -8.18 -11.86
N ALA A 87 -17.34 -7.50 -10.98
CA ALA A 87 -18.24 -6.39 -11.35
C ALA A 87 -17.49 -5.21 -11.99
N GLY A 88 -16.25 -4.92 -11.57
CA GLY A 88 -15.42 -3.85 -12.13
C GLY A 88 -14.82 -4.18 -13.50
N LEU A 89 -14.60 -5.47 -13.79
CA LEU A 89 -13.99 -5.96 -15.05
C LEU A 89 -14.94 -5.97 -16.24
N SER A 90 -16.25 -6.12 -15.99
CA SER A 90 -17.27 -6.09 -17.03
C SER A 90 -17.24 -4.82 -17.92
N ASN A 91 -16.68 -3.73 -17.41
CA ASN A 91 -16.54 -2.46 -18.13
C ASN A 91 -15.15 -2.23 -18.78
N THR A 92 -14.15 -3.08 -18.53
CA THR A 92 -12.77 -2.85 -19.01
C THR A 92 -12.38 -3.74 -20.19
N GLY A 93 -13.19 -4.76 -20.53
CA GLY A 93 -12.94 -5.64 -21.67
C GLY A 93 -11.67 -6.49 -21.55
N MET A 94 -11.16 -6.68 -20.32
CA MET A 94 -9.99 -7.52 -20.05
C MET A 94 -10.37 -9.01 -20.01
N GLU A 95 -9.54 -9.86 -20.61
CA GLU A 95 -9.71 -11.32 -20.54
C GLU A 95 -9.36 -11.81 -19.13
N THR A 96 -10.23 -12.63 -18.55
CA THR A 96 -10.08 -13.20 -17.21
C THR A 96 -9.47 -14.60 -17.30
N GLY A 97 -8.41 -14.87 -16.54
CA GLY A 97 -7.76 -16.20 -16.46
C GLY A 97 -8.53 -17.23 -15.62
N GLY A 98 -9.58 -16.80 -14.93
CA GLY A 98 -10.43 -17.61 -14.06
C GLY A 98 -11.27 -16.74 -13.13
N SER A 99 -12.03 -17.37 -12.23
CA SER A 99 -12.65 -16.69 -11.09
C SER A 99 -12.59 -17.56 -9.84
N PHE A 100 -12.57 -16.92 -8.68
CA PHE A 100 -12.65 -17.59 -7.39
C PHE A 100 -13.58 -16.83 -6.45
N THR A 101 -14.05 -17.53 -5.43
CA THR A 101 -14.95 -16.98 -4.44
C THR A 101 -14.22 -16.75 -3.14
N VAL A 102 -14.32 -15.53 -2.59
CA VAL A 102 -13.66 -15.15 -1.33
C VAL A 102 -14.57 -14.26 -0.49
N GLN A 103 -14.41 -14.32 0.84
CA GLN A 103 -15.16 -13.47 1.75
C GLN A 103 -14.62 -12.03 1.71
N ASN A 104 -15.52 -11.06 1.68
CA ASN A 104 -15.19 -9.66 1.79
C ASN A 104 -15.17 -9.17 3.25
N ILE A 105 -14.26 -8.27 3.61
CA ILE A 105 -14.12 -7.70 4.95
C ILE A 105 -13.86 -6.20 4.92
N SER A 106 -14.54 -5.45 5.81
CA SER A 106 -14.34 -4.01 6.00
C SER A 106 -13.31 -3.70 7.10
N LEU A 107 -12.81 -2.47 7.16
CA LEU A 107 -11.88 -2.01 8.20
C LEU A 107 -12.43 -2.25 9.61
N GLY A 108 -13.69 -1.90 9.87
CA GLY A 108 -14.36 -2.18 11.15
C GLY A 108 -14.34 -3.65 11.58
N LYS A 109 -14.53 -4.57 10.62
CA LYS A 109 -14.48 -6.01 10.89
C LYS A 109 -13.05 -6.51 11.04
N ILE A 110 -12.09 -5.95 10.31
CA ILE A 110 -10.65 -6.22 10.52
C ILE A 110 -10.25 -5.85 11.96
N LEU A 111 -10.62 -4.65 12.42
CA LEU A 111 -10.36 -4.20 13.80
C LEU A 111 -10.95 -5.16 14.84
N LYS A 112 -12.21 -5.58 14.66
CA LYS A 112 -12.87 -6.56 15.55
C LYS A 112 -12.21 -7.94 15.49
N LYS A 113 -11.86 -8.43 14.30
CA LYS A 113 -11.29 -9.76 14.09
C LYS A 113 -9.87 -9.87 14.66
N THR A 114 -9.07 -8.82 14.51
CA THR A 114 -7.69 -8.77 15.00
C THR A 114 -7.63 -8.39 16.49
N GLY A 115 -8.69 -7.80 17.04
CA GLY A 115 -8.71 -7.28 18.40
C GLY A 115 -7.84 -6.03 18.59
N VAL A 116 -7.43 -5.39 17.48
CA VAL A 116 -6.52 -4.25 17.49
C VAL A 116 -7.32 -2.96 17.61
N GLU A 117 -6.93 -2.11 18.56
CA GLU A 117 -7.54 -0.80 18.76
C GLU A 117 -6.86 0.30 17.95
N TYR A 118 -5.53 0.23 17.78
CA TYR A 118 -4.72 1.25 17.11
C TYR A 118 -3.74 0.61 16.12
N ILE A 119 -3.59 1.22 14.96
CA ILE A 119 -2.77 0.70 13.86
C ILE A 119 -1.72 1.76 13.50
N SER A 120 -0.45 1.37 13.51
CA SER A 120 0.64 2.30 13.20
C SER A 120 0.91 2.47 11.70
N LEU A 121 0.51 1.50 10.88
CA LEU A 121 0.56 1.61 9.42
C LEU A 121 -0.46 0.69 8.76
N VAL A 122 -1.18 1.22 7.79
CA VAL A 122 -1.99 0.43 6.85
C VAL A 122 -1.39 0.58 5.47
N LYS A 123 -0.90 -0.52 4.88
CA LYS A 123 -0.63 -0.59 3.43
C LYS A 123 -1.95 -0.90 2.73
N VAL A 124 -2.31 -0.06 1.77
CA VAL A 124 -3.52 -0.18 0.94
C VAL A 124 -3.08 -0.33 -0.51
N ASP A 125 -3.10 -1.57 -0.99
CA ASP A 125 -2.63 -1.96 -2.32
C ASP A 125 -3.51 -3.13 -2.79
N ILE A 126 -4.77 -2.80 -3.10
CA ILE A 126 -5.87 -3.78 -3.20
C ILE A 126 -6.50 -3.79 -4.60
N GLU A 127 -5.69 -3.49 -5.62
CA GLU A 127 -5.98 -3.70 -7.05
C GLU A 127 -7.40 -3.24 -7.46
N GLY A 128 -7.72 -1.98 -7.17
CA GLY A 128 -8.99 -1.34 -7.55
C GLY A 128 -10.05 -1.29 -6.45
N GLY A 129 -9.79 -1.89 -5.28
CA GLY A 129 -10.66 -1.83 -4.10
C GLY A 129 -10.48 -0.57 -3.22
N GLU A 130 -9.55 0.34 -3.54
CA GLU A 130 -9.10 1.40 -2.63
C GLU A 130 -10.23 2.37 -2.27
N PHE A 131 -11.05 2.74 -3.25
CA PHE A 131 -12.16 3.67 -3.03
C PHE A 131 -13.26 3.04 -2.17
N ASP A 132 -13.55 1.76 -2.39
CA ASP A 132 -14.55 1.02 -1.64
C ASP A 132 -14.10 0.78 -0.20
N PHE A 133 -12.81 0.50 0.01
CA PHE A 133 -12.21 0.42 1.33
C PHE A 133 -12.43 1.71 2.13
N PHE A 134 -12.08 2.87 1.57
CA PHE A 134 -12.29 4.13 2.27
C PHE A 134 -13.77 4.47 2.42
N ALA A 135 -14.60 4.26 1.39
CA ALA A 135 -16.03 4.52 1.46
C ALA A 135 -16.75 3.67 2.52
N GLY A 136 -16.29 2.44 2.74
CA GLY A 136 -16.83 1.51 3.74
C GLY A 136 -16.17 1.54 5.12
N ALA A 137 -15.24 2.45 5.36
CA ALA A 137 -14.69 2.69 6.69
C ALA A 137 -15.40 3.89 7.34
N SER A 138 -15.71 3.81 8.64
CA SER A 138 -16.18 4.98 9.39
C SER A 138 -15.03 5.95 9.70
N ASP A 139 -15.35 7.20 10.02
CA ASP A 139 -14.33 8.18 10.41
C ASP A 139 -13.62 7.75 11.70
N GLU A 140 -14.33 7.17 12.66
CA GLU A 140 -13.76 6.62 13.90
C GLU A 140 -12.82 5.44 13.64
N GLU A 141 -13.11 4.62 12.63
CA GLU A 141 -12.25 3.51 12.23
C GLU A 141 -10.98 4.02 11.54
N ILE A 142 -11.11 4.99 10.63
CA ILE A 142 -9.97 5.66 10.00
C ILE A 142 -9.09 6.32 11.06
N LEU A 143 -9.68 7.00 12.04
CA LEU A 143 -8.97 7.67 13.13
C LEU A 143 -8.25 6.71 14.09
N ARG A 144 -8.36 5.39 13.94
CA ARG A 144 -7.51 4.43 14.67
C ARG A 144 -6.15 4.19 14.00
N CYS A 145 -5.98 4.62 12.77
CA CYS A 145 -4.74 4.46 12.01
C CYS A 145 -3.84 5.68 12.21
N GLU A 146 -2.52 5.52 12.32
CA GLU A 146 -1.59 6.65 12.40
C GLU A 146 -1.19 7.14 11.00
N GLN A 147 -1.12 6.21 10.05
CA GLN A 147 -0.77 6.48 8.67
C GLN A 147 -1.25 5.37 7.73
N PHE A 148 -1.42 5.74 6.47
CA PHE A 148 -1.69 4.88 5.34
C PHE A 148 -0.58 5.06 4.30
N THR A 149 -0.12 3.97 3.71
CA THR A 149 0.64 4.01 2.45
C THR A 149 -0.24 3.38 1.38
N ILE A 150 -0.60 4.16 0.37
CA ILE A 150 -1.66 3.85 -0.58
C ILE A 150 -1.09 3.86 -1.99
N GLU A 151 -1.33 2.77 -2.71
CA GLU A 151 -1.14 2.69 -4.15
C GLU A 151 -2.51 2.76 -4.82
N PHE A 152 -2.84 3.92 -5.41
CA PHE A 152 -4.06 4.03 -6.20
C PHE A 152 -3.79 3.55 -7.61
N HIS A 153 -4.60 2.59 -8.05
CA HIS A 153 -4.63 2.10 -9.41
C HIS A 153 -5.41 3.05 -10.36
N ASP A 154 -5.34 4.36 -10.12
CA ASP A 154 -6.08 5.40 -10.86
C ASP A 154 -5.54 5.68 -12.27
N PHE A 155 -4.31 5.22 -12.54
CA PHE A 155 -3.69 5.30 -13.86
C PHE A 155 -4.38 4.42 -14.92
N ILE A 156 -5.22 3.49 -14.48
CA ILE A 156 -6.00 2.60 -15.35
C ILE A 156 -7.21 3.34 -15.94
N ASP A 157 -7.73 4.37 -15.25
CA ASP A 157 -8.85 5.17 -15.72
C ASP A 157 -8.80 6.63 -15.21
N PRO A 158 -8.53 7.62 -16.07
CA PRO A 158 -8.54 9.03 -15.72
C PRO A 158 -9.84 9.52 -15.05
N ARG A 159 -10.97 8.82 -15.23
CA ARG A 159 -12.25 9.11 -14.56
C ARG A 159 -12.22 8.84 -13.06
N LEU A 160 -11.19 8.19 -12.52
CA LEU A 160 -11.03 7.90 -11.10
C LEU A 160 -10.36 9.06 -10.33
N ALA A 161 -9.74 10.03 -11.01
CA ALA A 161 -9.11 11.18 -10.37
C ALA A 161 -10.07 11.98 -9.43
N PRO A 162 -11.37 12.19 -9.75
CA PRO A 162 -12.33 12.76 -8.82
C PRO A 162 -12.51 11.91 -7.55
N LYS A 163 -12.49 10.58 -7.63
CA LYS A 163 -12.62 9.71 -6.46
C LYS A 163 -11.40 9.83 -5.53
N VAL A 164 -10.19 9.94 -6.08
CA VAL A 164 -8.97 10.19 -5.29
C VAL A 164 -9.09 11.53 -4.56
N LYS A 165 -9.64 12.56 -5.21
CA LYS A 165 -9.91 13.86 -4.57
C LYS A 165 -10.86 13.72 -3.38
N VAL A 166 -11.95 12.96 -3.51
CA VAL A 166 -12.91 12.72 -2.40
C VAL A 166 -12.23 12.04 -1.21
N VAL A 167 -11.44 10.98 -1.44
CA VAL A 167 -10.71 10.29 -0.36
C VAL A 167 -9.73 11.24 0.31
N ARG A 168 -8.97 12.02 -0.46
CA ARG A 168 -8.02 13.00 0.07
C ARG A 168 -8.72 14.06 0.93
N GLU A 169 -9.76 14.71 0.42
CA GLU A 169 -10.48 15.76 1.15
C GLU A 169 -11.06 15.23 2.46
N ARG A 170 -11.58 14.01 2.46
CA ARG A 170 -12.04 13.34 3.68
C ARG A 170 -10.90 13.12 4.68
N LEU A 171 -9.79 12.50 4.25
CA LEU A 171 -8.66 12.22 5.15
C LEU A 171 -8.02 13.51 5.68
N GLU A 172 -7.89 14.55 4.84
CA GLU A 172 -7.40 15.86 5.28
C GLU A 172 -8.35 16.51 6.29
N GLY A 173 -9.67 16.39 6.09
CA GLY A 173 -10.69 16.83 7.06
C GLY A 173 -10.62 16.11 8.40
N LEU A 174 -10.13 14.86 8.42
CA LEU A 174 -9.89 14.07 9.63
C LEU A 174 -8.51 14.35 10.28
N GLY A 175 -7.77 15.36 9.82
CA GLY A 175 -6.49 15.73 10.41
C GLY A 175 -5.28 14.97 9.86
N TYR A 176 -5.39 14.37 8.67
CA TYR A 176 -4.24 13.80 7.98
C TYR A 176 -3.54 14.82 7.06
N ARG A 177 -2.32 14.48 6.64
CA ARG A 177 -1.59 15.14 5.55
C ARG A 177 -1.39 14.17 4.41
N TRP A 178 -1.63 14.64 3.19
CA TRP A 178 -1.46 13.88 1.96
C TRP A 178 -0.10 14.17 1.31
N LEU A 179 0.78 13.17 1.31
CA LEU A 179 2.15 13.26 0.79
C LEU A 179 2.32 12.34 -0.42
N ARG A 180 2.28 12.91 -1.62
CA ARG A 180 2.46 12.14 -2.88
C ARG A 180 3.93 12.06 -3.28
N PHE A 181 4.45 10.85 -3.44
CA PHE A 181 5.85 10.57 -3.80
C PHE A 181 6.05 10.19 -5.27
N SER A 182 5.01 9.68 -5.93
CA SER A 182 5.00 9.45 -7.38
C SER A 182 4.90 10.75 -8.19
N GLN A 183 5.64 10.81 -9.31
CA GLN A 183 5.74 12.02 -10.16
C GLN A 183 4.57 12.17 -11.14
N HIS A 184 4.04 11.07 -11.66
CA HIS A 184 3.06 11.06 -12.75
C HIS A 184 1.78 10.24 -12.46
N THR A 185 1.75 9.47 -11.38
CA THR A 185 0.62 8.64 -10.96
C THR A 185 0.28 8.91 -9.49
N GLN A 186 -0.71 8.23 -8.93
CA GLN A 186 -0.94 8.13 -7.48
C GLN A 186 -0.45 6.79 -6.92
N GLY A 187 0.55 6.18 -7.55
CA GLY A 187 1.07 4.86 -7.16
C GLY A 187 1.98 4.85 -5.92
N ASP A 188 2.12 5.98 -5.21
CA ASP A 188 2.78 6.04 -3.89
C ASP A 188 2.32 7.31 -3.17
N VAL A 189 1.30 7.15 -2.33
CA VAL A 189 0.73 8.19 -1.49
C VAL A 189 0.88 7.79 -0.03
N LEU A 190 1.61 8.60 0.71
CA LEU A 190 1.68 8.50 2.16
C LEU A 190 0.68 9.48 2.79
N VAL A 191 -0.26 8.96 3.57
CA VAL A 191 -1.24 9.76 4.32
C VAL A 191 -0.96 9.59 5.81
N VAL A 192 -0.67 10.68 6.53
CA VAL A 192 -0.18 10.60 7.91
C VAL A 192 -0.95 11.55 8.80
N LYS A 193 -1.35 11.12 10.00
CA LYS A 193 -1.93 12.02 11.01
C LYS A 193 -0.99 13.16 11.32
N THR A 194 -1.51 14.38 11.42
CA THR A 194 -0.69 15.55 11.74
C THR A 194 0.03 15.43 13.08
N GLU A 195 -0.57 14.72 14.03
CA GLU A 195 -0.05 14.54 15.40
C GLU A 195 1.24 13.72 15.45
N VAL A 196 1.47 12.82 14.49
CA VAL A 196 2.68 11.98 14.44
C VAL A 196 3.73 12.51 13.47
N LEU A 197 3.44 13.63 12.78
CA LEU A 197 4.41 14.25 11.88
C LEU A 197 5.52 14.96 12.66
N PRO A 198 6.79 14.80 12.27
CA PRO A 198 7.88 15.55 12.90
C PRO A 198 7.77 17.05 12.58
N SER A 199 8.28 17.91 13.48
CA SER A 199 8.21 19.37 13.37
C SER A 199 8.83 19.96 12.09
N LEU A 200 9.64 19.18 11.36
CA LEU A 200 10.25 19.52 10.07
C LEU A 200 9.89 18.52 8.96
N TRP A 201 8.67 17.96 9.00
CA TRP A 201 8.21 16.95 8.04
C TRP A 201 8.33 17.41 6.58
N PHE A 202 8.20 18.71 6.30
CA PHE A 202 8.34 19.26 4.94
C PHE A 202 9.76 19.07 4.40
N LEU A 203 10.79 19.14 5.26
CA LEU A 203 12.18 18.91 4.88
C LEU A 203 12.42 17.43 4.64
N TYR A 204 11.91 16.57 5.53
CA TYR A 204 11.92 15.11 5.33
C TYR A 204 11.26 14.73 4.00
N PHE A 205 10.07 15.28 3.73
CA PHE A 205 9.34 15.07 2.48
C PHE A 205 10.12 15.57 1.26
N ALA A 206 10.69 16.78 1.31
CA ALA A 206 11.47 17.32 0.21
C ALA A 206 12.72 16.47 -0.09
N ILE A 207 13.44 16.03 0.94
CA ILE A 207 14.63 15.18 0.80
C ILE A 207 14.24 13.82 0.22
N THR A 208 13.21 13.17 0.76
CA THR A 208 12.79 11.83 0.29
C THR A 208 12.24 11.87 -1.12
N LYS A 209 11.42 12.87 -1.46
CA LYS A 209 10.82 13.04 -2.79
C LYS A 209 11.82 13.46 -3.87
N TYR A 210 12.71 14.40 -3.57
CA TYR A 210 13.61 15.00 -4.57
C TYR A 210 15.06 14.53 -4.49
N GLY A 211 15.48 13.91 -3.37
CA GLY A 211 16.84 13.43 -3.15
C GLY A 211 17.27 12.35 -4.14
N GLY A 212 16.36 11.47 -4.55
CA GLY A 212 16.62 10.50 -5.63
C GLY A 212 16.89 11.15 -6.99
N GLY A 213 16.28 12.31 -7.26
CA GLY A 213 16.55 13.12 -8.45
C GLY A 213 17.92 13.79 -8.42
N PHE A 214 18.36 14.23 -7.24
CA PHE A 214 19.70 14.80 -7.03
C PHE A 214 20.82 13.81 -7.37
N SER A 215 20.66 12.53 -6.99
CA SER A 215 21.59 11.46 -7.37
C SER A 215 21.64 11.23 -8.89
N ARG A 216 20.49 11.33 -9.58
CA ARG A 216 20.39 11.24 -11.06
C ARG A 216 21.00 12.45 -11.78
N ILE A 217 20.97 13.64 -11.19
CA ILE A 217 21.60 14.85 -11.73
C ILE A 217 23.11 14.81 -11.49
N LEU A 218 23.57 14.38 -10.31
CA LEU A 218 25.00 14.22 -10.00
C LEU A 218 25.67 13.14 -10.84
N THR A 219 24.95 12.07 -11.19
CA THR A 219 25.44 11.05 -12.14
C THR A 219 25.52 11.57 -13.59
N ARG A 220 24.68 12.56 -13.97
CA ARG A 220 24.75 13.26 -15.27
C ARG A 220 25.81 14.37 -15.32
N LEU A 221 26.28 14.86 -14.17
CA LEU A 221 27.32 15.88 -14.05
C LEU A 221 28.73 15.29 -13.82
N ARG A 222 28.88 13.96 -13.73
CA ARG A 222 30.21 13.33 -13.72
C ARG A 222 30.83 13.43 -15.12
N PRO A 223 31.96 14.11 -15.30
CA PRO A 223 32.66 14.13 -16.59
C PRO A 223 33.03 12.70 -16.99
N TRP A 224 32.76 12.36 -18.25
CA TRP A 224 33.22 11.12 -18.88
C TRP A 224 34.75 11.07 -18.84
N ASN A 225 35.33 10.35 -17.89
CA ASN A 225 36.76 10.06 -17.88
C ASN A 225 37.07 8.91 -18.85
N ARG A 226 37.47 9.27 -20.07
CA ARG A 226 38.19 8.36 -20.99
C ARG A 226 39.62 8.20 -20.48
N LYS A 227 39.98 6.99 -19.99
CA LYS A 227 41.34 6.41 -19.81
C LYS A 227 41.19 5.24 -18.81
N GLN A 228 41.64 4.00 -19.00
CA GLN A 228 42.71 3.44 -19.84
C GLN A 228 42.41 1.96 -20.13
N HIS A 229 42.49 1.52 -21.39
CA HIS A 229 42.89 0.15 -21.71
C HIS A 229 44.29 0.23 -22.32
N GLY A 230 45.30 0.07 -21.47
CA GLY A 230 46.69 -0.05 -21.85
C GLY A 230 47.34 -1.00 -20.86
N GLY A 231 47.60 -2.23 -21.28
CA GLY A 231 48.21 -3.24 -20.43
C GLY A 231 48.32 -4.61 -21.09
N ARG A 232 49.14 -4.72 -22.14
CA ARG A 232 49.86 -5.96 -22.48
C ARG A 232 50.82 -6.32 -21.36
N TYR A 233 51.26 -7.58 -21.37
CA TYR A 233 52.38 -8.26 -20.69
C TYR A 233 51.80 -9.47 -19.92
N ARG A 234 52.20 -10.71 -20.16
CA ARG A 234 53.25 -11.28 -21.01
C ARG A 234 52.96 -12.77 -21.17
#